data_AF-A0A524BHF2-F1
#
_entry.id   AF-A0A524BHF2-F1
#
_cell.length_a   1.000
_cell.length_b   1.000
_cell.length_c   1.000
_cell.angle_alpha   90.00
_cell.angle_beta   90.00
_cell.angle_gamma   90.00
#
_symmetry.space_group_name_H-M   'P 1'
#
loop_
_entity.id
_entity.type
_entity.pdbx_description
1 polymer ?
#
loop_
_entity_poly.entity_id
_entity_poly.type
_entity_poly.pdbx_seq_one_letter_code
_entity_poly.pdbx_strand_id
1 'polypeptide(L)'
;MDPRPPAIPHDQRPRSRVLTMPSMSPERAVFFSRIINIVALLGLLLVLAGSLHLQFGIGEQPCPLCLVQRSGMIGLAVGPLMNLMWGIRARHYAISILAAFAGGAGSVRQILLHIQPGDPGYGPEFLGWHLYTWALVTFAVGAVGCAALLMWQTPLDAGDTGVMGKRGPMRAASLFVAAFVTIDLLIIAISVIPECGLGMCPDDPPNISGVGDMGGWIALLVVALVSAVIAFVLDRKLPEKPIRA
;
A
#
# COMPACT_ATOMS: atom_id res chain seq x y z
N MET A 1 29.33 -38.37 -60.15
CA MET A 1 29.00 -39.08 -58.89
C MET A 1 29.70 -38.33 -57.79
N ASP A 2 28.95 -37.53 -57.04
CA ASP A 2 29.46 -36.63 -56.01
C ASP A 2 28.89 -37.11 -54.66
N PRO A 3 29.70 -37.56 -53.69
CA PRO A 3 29.18 -38.05 -52.42
C PRO A 3 28.89 -36.88 -51.49
N ARG A 4 27.61 -36.63 -51.22
CA ARG A 4 27.17 -35.70 -50.17
C ARG A 4 27.71 -36.14 -48.81
N PRO A 5 28.27 -35.24 -47.98
CA PRO A 5 28.68 -35.57 -46.62
C PRO A 5 27.45 -35.83 -45.73
N PRO A 6 27.57 -36.68 -44.70
CA PRO A 6 26.47 -37.03 -43.81
C PRO A 6 26.03 -35.85 -42.93
N ALA A 7 24.73 -35.76 -42.65
CA ALA A 7 24.13 -34.72 -41.82
C ALA A 7 24.60 -34.82 -40.36
N ILE A 8 24.97 -33.67 -39.78
CA ILE A 8 25.35 -33.54 -38.37
C ILE A 8 24.07 -33.53 -37.51
N PRO A 9 23.94 -34.37 -36.47
CA PRO A 9 22.79 -34.32 -35.57
C PRO A 9 22.80 -33.03 -34.74
N HIS A 10 21.78 -32.19 -34.92
CA HIS A 10 21.49 -31.05 -34.05
C HIS A 10 20.80 -31.51 -32.76
N ASP A 11 21.53 -32.10 -31.82
CA ASP A 11 21.13 -31.99 -30.41
C ASP A 11 22.25 -32.44 -29.47
N GLN A 12 23.08 -31.51 -29.00
CA GLN A 12 23.72 -31.58 -27.68
C GLN A 12 24.08 -30.15 -27.20
N ARG A 13 23.08 -29.34 -26.84
CA ARG A 13 23.36 -28.20 -25.94
C ARG A 13 23.46 -28.78 -24.52
N PRO A 14 24.63 -28.74 -23.86
CA PRO A 14 24.71 -29.17 -22.47
C PRO A 14 23.80 -28.27 -21.65
N ARG A 15 22.78 -28.85 -21.01
CA ARG A 15 22.02 -28.18 -19.95
C ARG A 15 23.03 -27.75 -18.90
N SER A 16 23.41 -26.47 -18.93
CA SER A 16 24.20 -25.85 -17.88
C SER A 16 23.43 -26.07 -16.59
N ARG A 17 23.93 -26.99 -15.77
CA ARG A 17 23.42 -27.27 -14.44
C ARG A 17 23.81 -26.05 -13.60
N VAL A 18 22.98 -25.02 -13.69
CA VAL A 18 23.10 -23.81 -12.87
C VAL A 18 23.18 -24.30 -11.43
N LEU A 19 24.25 -23.89 -10.76
CA LEU A 19 24.51 -24.14 -9.36
C LEU A 19 23.31 -23.61 -8.57
N THR A 20 22.34 -24.48 -8.26
CA THR A 20 21.22 -24.11 -7.41
C THR A 20 21.80 -23.86 -6.02
N MET A 21 21.97 -22.58 -5.67
CA MET A 21 21.85 -22.15 -4.27
C MET A 21 20.57 -22.81 -3.71
N PRO A 22 20.43 -23.06 -2.39
CA PRO A 22 19.20 -23.60 -1.83
C PRO A 22 18.06 -22.62 -2.12
N SER A 23 17.44 -22.74 -3.29
CA SER A 23 16.45 -21.82 -3.77
C SER A 23 15.23 -22.08 -2.94
N MET A 24 14.76 -21.05 -2.25
CA MET A 24 13.51 -21.09 -1.52
C MET A 24 12.42 -21.70 -2.43
N SER A 25 11.68 -22.69 -1.93
CA SER A 25 10.61 -23.28 -2.74
C SER A 25 9.60 -22.20 -3.16
N PRO A 26 9.00 -22.28 -4.37
CA PRO A 26 8.08 -21.27 -4.85
C PRO A 26 6.95 -20.95 -3.87
N GLU A 27 6.43 -21.97 -3.17
CA GLU A 27 5.41 -21.82 -2.13
C GLU A 27 5.88 -20.97 -0.94
N ARG A 28 7.10 -21.21 -0.45
CA ARG A 28 7.70 -20.42 0.64
C ARG A 28 7.95 -18.99 0.18
N ALA A 29 8.43 -18.79 -1.05
CA ALA A 29 8.67 -17.47 -1.61
C ALA A 29 7.38 -16.64 -1.74
N VAL A 30 6.29 -17.25 -2.20
CA VAL A 30 4.96 -16.63 -2.23
C VAL A 30 4.48 -16.29 -0.81
N PHE A 31 4.64 -17.20 0.15
CA PHE A 31 4.27 -16.95 1.53
C PHE A 31 5.01 -15.74 2.12
N PHE A 32 6.34 -15.68 2.00
CA PHE A 32 7.13 -14.53 2.47
C PHE A 32 6.75 -13.24 1.76
N SER A 33 6.56 -13.28 0.43
CA SER A 33 6.11 -12.10 -0.34
C SER A 33 4.76 -11.57 0.17
N ARG A 34 3.80 -12.45 0.49
CA ARG A 34 2.51 -12.05 1.08
C ARG A 34 2.69 -11.43 2.47
N ILE A 35 3.54 -12.00 3.31
CA ILE A 35 3.84 -11.42 4.64
C ILE A 35 4.44 -10.01 4.49
N ILE A 36 5.41 -9.82 3.59
CA ILE A 36 6.01 -8.50 3.34
C ILE A 36 4.93 -7.51 2.87
N ASN A 37 4.05 -7.91 1.95
CA ASN A 37 2.94 -7.05 1.50
C ASN A 37 2.01 -6.67 2.67
N ILE A 38 1.65 -7.62 3.55
CA ILE A 38 0.82 -7.32 4.72
C ILE A 38 1.53 -6.35 5.67
N VAL A 39 2.80 -6.59 5.99
CA VAL A 39 3.56 -5.74 6.90
C VAL A 39 3.70 -4.32 6.32
N ALA A 40 3.98 -4.19 5.03
CA ALA A 40 4.03 -2.90 4.35
C ALA A 40 2.67 -2.17 4.41
N LEU A 41 1.58 -2.89 4.17
CA LEU A 41 0.23 -2.35 4.26
C LEU A 41 -0.14 -1.93 5.69
N LEU A 42 0.23 -2.70 6.70
CA LEU A 42 0.02 -2.35 8.11
C LEU A 42 0.83 -1.11 8.49
N GLY A 43 2.07 -0.97 8.01
CA GLY A 43 2.86 0.25 8.18
C GLY A 43 2.18 1.47 7.58
N LEU A 44 1.67 1.34 6.35
CA LEU A 44 0.95 2.41 5.66
C LEU A 44 -0.38 2.77 6.35
N LEU A 45 -1.09 1.77 6.89
CA LEU A 45 -2.27 1.96 7.72
C LEU A 45 -1.99 2.79 8.97
N LEU A 46 -0.85 2.58 9.63
CA LEU A 46 -0.47 3.39 10.79
C LEU A 46 -0.26 4.86 10.41
N VAL A 47 0.34 5.12 9.24
CA VAL A 47 0.52 6.49 8.73
C VAL A 47 -0.83 7.14 8.43
N LEU A 48 -1.73 6.44 7.73
CA LEU A 48 -3.08 6.94 7.43
C LEU A 48 -3.91 7.14 8.70
N ALA A 49 -3.83 6.21 9.66
CA ALA A 49 -4.49 6.34 10.96
C ALA A 49 -3.97 7.56 11.74
N GLY A 50 -2.65 7.79 11.77
CA GLY A 50 -2.07 9.00 12.33
C GLY A 50 -2.63 10.26 11.67
N SER A 51 -2.75 10.26 10.34
CA SER A 51 -3.32 11.38 9.60
C SER A 51 -4.80 11.64 9.91
N LEU A 52 -5.61 10.60 10.11
CA LEU A 52 -7.01 10.74 10.54
C LEU A 52 -7.11 11.29 11.96
N HIS A 53 -6.23 10.84 12.86
CA HIS A 53 -6.18 11.36 14.22
C HIS A 53 -5.89 12.86 14.24
N LEU A 54 -4.96 13.33 13.42
CA LEU A 54 -4.65 14.76 13.32
C LEU A 54 -5.85 15.57 12.80
N GLN A 55 -6.55 15.06 11.80
CA GLN A 55 -7.73 15.73 11.25
C GLN A 55 -8.86 15.84 12.27
N PHE A 56 -9.27 14.73 12.87
CA PHE A 56 -10.46 14.73 13.74
C PHE A 56 -10.14 15.02 15.20
N GLY A 57 -9.04 14.49 15.72
CA GLY A 57 -8.64 14.67 17.11
C GLY A 57 -8.11 16.07 17.40
N ILE A 58 -7.09 16.49 16.63
CA ILE A 58 -6.44 17.80 16.80
C ILE A 58 -7.20 18.91 16.06
N GLY A 59 -7.94 18.59 15.00
CA GLY A 59 -8.68 19.56 14.20
C GLY A 59 -7.84 20.20 13.09
N GLU A 60 -6.81 19.50 12.61
CA GLU A 60 -6.00 19.94 11.48
C GLU A 60 -6.83 19.84 10.19
N GLN A 61 -7.10 20.98 9.57
CA GLN A 61 -7.93 21.06 8.37
C GLN A 61 -7.23 20.42 7.16
N PRO A 62 -7.99 19.90 6.17
CA PRO A 62 -7.39 19.32 4.99
C PRO A 62 -6.82 20.43 4.09
N CYS A 63 -5.50 20.42 3.89
CA CYS A 63 -4.88 21.21 2.84
C CYS A 63 -4.97 20.47 1.48
N PRO A 64 -5.03 21.15 0.32
CA PRO A 64 -5.12 20.50 -1.00
C PRO A 64 -3.98 19.50 -1.25
N LEU A 65 -2.76 19.88 -0.86
CA LEU A 65 -1.59 19.02 -0.99
C LEU A 65 -1.64 17.81 -0.05
N CYS A 66 -2.20 17.98 1.14
CA CYS A 66 -2.41 16.92 2.12
C CYS A 66 -3.37 15.86 1.56
N LEU A 67 -4.45 16.29 0.90
CA LEU A 67 -5.41 15.40 0.24
C LEU A 67 -4.77 14.60 -0.90
N VAL A 68 -3.90 15.23 -1.69
CA VAL A 68 -3.11 14.55 -2.73
C VAL A 68 -2.18 13.52 -2.12
N GLN A 69 -1.52 13.83 -1.00
CA GLN A 69 -0.64 12.90 -0.30
C GLN A 69 -1.41 11.71 0.27
N ARG A 70 -2.55 11.94 0.95
CA ARG A 70 -3.38 10.84 1.47
C ARG A 70 -3.91 9.95 0.35
N SER A 71 -4.42 10.55 -0.72
CA SER A 71 -4.88 9.81 -1.91
C SER A 71 -3.75 9.04 -2.58
N GLY A 72 -2.55 9.61 -2.62
CA GLY A 72 -1.34 8.95 -3.11
C GLY A 72 -0.96 7.74 -2.25
N MET A 73 -1.04 7.85 -0.92
CA MET A 73 -0.79 6.74 0.00
C MET A 73 -1.83 5.64 -0.15
N ILE A 74 -3.11 5.99 -0.31
CA ILE A 74 -4.17 5.02 -0.63
C ILE A 74 -3.84 4.32 -1.96
N GLY A 75 -3.44 5.06 -2.99
CA GLY A 75 -2.98 4.50 -4.26
C GLY A 75 -1.76 3.58 -4.12
N LEU A 76 -0.80 3.94 -3.26
CA LEU A 76 0.37 3.12 -2.94
C LEU A 76 -0.04 1.79 -2.31
N ALA A 77 -1.10 1.76 -1.50
CA ALA A 77 -1.64 0.54 -0.88
C ALA A 77 -2.29 -0.42 -1.89
N VAL A 78 -2.83 0.10 -3.01
CA VAL A 78 -3.62 -0.70 -3.97
C VAL A 78 -2.83 -1.89 -4.49
N GLY A 79 -1.61 -1.71 -4.99
CA GLY A 79 -0.81 -2.79 -5.59
C GLY A 79 -0.56 -3.98 -4.66
N PRO A 80 0.06 -3.80 -3.48
CA PRO A 80 0.20 -4.84 -2.47
C PRO A 80 -1.13 -5.52 -2.11
N LEU A 81 -2.22 -4.77 -2.03
CA LEU A 81 -3.54 -5.34 -1.75
C LEU A 81 -4.04 -6.22 -2.91
N MET A 82 -3.90 -5.77 -4.16
CA MET A 82 -4.20 -6.57 -5.35
C MET A 82 -3.36 -7.86 -5.38
N ASN A 83 -2.09 -7.78 -5.00
CA ASN A 83 -1.19 -8.91 -4.89
C ASN A 83 -1.67 -9.94 -3.86
N LEU A 84 -2.16 -9.50 -2.71
CA LEU A 84 -2.74 -10.40 -1.72
C LEU A 84 -4.05 -11.02 -2.23
N MET A 85 -4.97 -10.22 -2.75
CA MET A 85 -6.31 -10.67 -3.10
C MET A 85 -6.32 -11.57 -4.34
N TRP A 86 -5.60 -11.18 -5.39
CA TRP A 86 -5.64 -11.83 -6.70
C TRP A 86 -4.36 -12.57 -7.08
N GLY A 87 -3.30 -12.46 -6.28
CA GLY A 87 -2.01 -13.12 -6.49
C GLY A 87 -0.91 -12.18 -6.96
N ILE A 88 0.33 -12.53 -6.60
CA ILE A 88 1.52 -11.71 -6.82
C ILE A 88 1.80 -11.51 -8.31
N ARG A 89 1.76 -10.26 -8.80
CA ARG A 89 2.05 -9.87 -10.19
C ARG A 89 2.78 -8.54 -10.25
N ALA A 90 3.68 -8.41 -11.22
CA ALA A 90 4.49 -7.20 -11.40
C ALA A 90 3.64 -5.95 -11.66
N ARG A 91 2.57 -6.09 -12.47
CA ARG A 91 1.66 -4.98 -12.80
C ARG A 91 1.01 -4.32 -11.58
N HIS A 92 0.80 -5.07 -10.49
CA HIS A 92 0.20 -4.51 -9.28
C HIS A 92 1.20 -3.58 -8.57
N TYR A 93 2.47 -3.98 -8.46
CA TYR A 93 3.52 -3.10 -7.91
C TYR A 93 3.76 -1.87 -8.78
N ALA A 94 3.64 -1.98 -10.10
CA ALA A 94 3.76 -0.84 -11.01
C ALA A 94 2.71 0.26 -10.71
N ILE A 95 1.46 -0.12 -10.42
CA ILE A 95 0.40 0.83 -10.01
C ILE A 95 0.81 1.57 -8.73
N SER A 96 1.32 0.84 -7.73
CA SER A 96 1.79 1.43 -6.47
C SER A 96 2.95 2.39 -6.66
N ILE A 97 3.91 2.06 -7.54
CA ILE A 97 5.04 2.95 -7.86
C ILE A 97 4.54 4.24 -8.53
N LEU A 98 3.60 4.15 -9.48
CA LEU A 98 3.01 5.33 -10.12
C LEU A 98 2.29 6.22 -9.10
N ALA A 99 1.52 5.62 -8.19
CA ALA A 99 0.87 6.34 -7.10
C ALA A 99 1.90 7.00 -6.16
N ALA A 100 3.02 6.33 -5.89
CA ALA A 100 4.10 6.87 -5.07
C ALA A 100 4.72 8.13 -5.70
N PHE A 101 4.95 8.13 -7.01
CA PHE A 101 5.44 9.31 -7.71
C PHE A 101 4.42 10.46 -7.70
N ALA A 102 3.14 10.17 -7.93
CA ALA A 102 2.09 11.18 -7.91
C ALA A 102 1.94 11.83 -6.52
N GLY A 103 1.85 11.03 -5.46
CA GLY A 103 1.78 11.52 -4.08
C GLY A 103 3.07 12.21 -3.64
N GLY A 104 4.22 11.64 -4.00
CA GLY A 104 5.54 12.20 -3.72
C GLY A 104 5.77 13.56 -4.36
N ALA A 105 5.26 13.79 -5.57
CA ALA A 105 5.28 15.10 -6.21
C ALA A 105 4.49 16.14 -5.39
N GLY A 106 3.37 15.75 -4.79
CA GLY A 106 2.61 16.57 -3.85
C GLY A 106 3.41 16.93 -2.60
N SER A 107 4.10 15.96 -2.00
CA SER A 107 5.00 16.21 -0.86
C SER A 107 6.17 17.13 -1.23
N VAL A 108 6.84 16.89 -2.37
CA VAL A 108 7.93 17.75 -2.85
C VAL A 108 7.43 19.17 -3.07
N ARG A 109 6.26 19.37 -3.69
CA ARG A 109 5.67 20.70 -3.83
C ARG A 109 5.48 21.38 -2.48
N GLN A 110 4.96 20.67 -1.47
CA GLN A 110 4.75 21.25 -0.14
C GLN A 110 6.07 21.64 0.55
N ILE A 111 7.09 20.78 0.45
CA ILE A 111 8.44 21.09 0.96
C ILE A 111 8.99 22.37 0.29
N LEU A 112 8.85 22.49 -1.02
CA LEU A 112 9.34 23.65 -1.76
C LEU A 112 8.58 24.94 -1.43
N LEU A 113 7.30 24.85 -1.03
CA LEU A 113 6.55 26.02 -0.57
C LEU A 113 7.06 26.56 0.76
N HIS A 114 7.52 25.68 1.67
CA HIS A 114 7.98 26.05 3.02
C HIS A 114 9.51 25.97 3.20
N ILE A 115 10.28 26.05 2.12
CA ILE A 115 11.75 25.94 2.19
C ILE A 115 12.44 27.24 2.65
N GLN A 116 11.72 28.36 2.66
CA GLN A 116 12.33 29.66 2.96
C GLN A 116 12.77 29.77 4.43
N PRO A 117 13.92 30.41 4.71
CA PRO A 117 14.35 30.64 6.09
C PRO A 117 13.33 31.47 6.86
N GLY A 118 12.89 30.97 8.02
CA GLY A 118 11.93 31.64 8.88
C GLY A 118 10.46 31.31 8.59
N ASP A 119 10.18 30.46 7.60
CA ASP A 119 8.85 29.88 7.41
C ASP A 119 8.54 28.88 8.54
N PRO A 120 7.44 29.04 9.29
CA PRO A 120 7.05 28.10 10.34
C PRO A 120 6.55 26.74 9.81
N GLY A 121 6.30 26.63 8.51
CA GLY A 121 5.75 25.44 7.86
C GLY A 121 4.27 25.22 8.15
N TYR A 122 3.70 24.20 7.48
CA TYR A 122 2.33 23.75 7.69
C TYR A 122 2.28 22.42 8.45
N GLY A 123 1.36 22.35 9.42
CA GLY A 123 1.07 21.14 10.18
C GLY A 123 2.11 20.81 11.26
N PRO A 124 1.83 19.82 12.11
CA PRO A 124 2.70 19.47 13.22
C PRO A 124 4.03 18.84 12.74
N GLU A 125 5.03 18.93 13.61
CA GLU A 125 6.32 18.27 13.41
C GLU A 125 6.37 16.95 14.16
N PHE A 126 6.98 15.95 13.52
CA PHE A 126 7.33 14.69 14.16
C PHE A 126 8.83 14.45 14.01
N LEU A 127 9.52 14.26 15.14
CA LEU A 127 10.99 14.12 15.18
C LEU A 127 11.75 15.27 14.49
N GLY A 128 11.21 16.48 14.56
CA GLY A 128 11.82 17.70 13.99
C GLY A 128 11.60 17.89 12.49
N TRP A 129 10.79 17.05 11.83
CA TRP A 129 10.37 17.27 10.44
C TRP A 129 8.85 17.35 10.35
N HIS A 130 8.34 18.26 9.51
CA HIS A 130 6.91 18.32 9.19
C HIS A 130 6.43 17.06 8.49
N LEU A 131 5.14 16.75 8.65
CA LEU A 131 4.53 15.53 8.13
C LEU A 131 4.59 15.38 6.61
N TYR A 132 4.59 16.49 5.86
CA TYR A 132 4.75 16.43 4.40
C TYR A 132 6.15 15.89 3.98
N THR A 133 7.17 16.04 4.83
CA THR A 133 8.49 15.43 4.63
C THR A 133 8.45 13.93 4.92
N TRP A 134 7.77 13.54 5.99
CA TRP A 134 7.53 12.12 6.29
C TRP A 134 6.67 11.42 5.24
N ALA A 135 5.74 12.13 4.62
CA ALA A 135 4.98 11.64 3.48
C ALA A 135 5.91 11.33 2.29
N LEU A 136 6.85 12.22 1.97
CA LEU A 136 7.86 11.96 0.94
C LEU A 136 8.70 10.72 1.25
N VAL A 137 9.15 10.57 2.50
CA VAL A 137 9.89 9.37 2.95
C VAL A 137 9.05 8.11 2.77
N THR A 138 7.76 8.17 3.14
CA THR A 138 6.82 7.04 2.98
C THR A 138 6.69 6.63 1.52
N PHE A 139 6.54 7.59 0.60
CA PHE A 139 6.50 7.31 -0.84
C PHE A 139 7.81 6.73 -1.37
N ALA A 140 8.95 7.27 -0.95
CA ALA A 140 10.26 6.77 -1.36
C ALA A 140 10.47 5.32 -0.89
N VAL A 141 10.19 5.04 0.39
CA VAL A 141 10.29 3.68 0.96
C VAL A 141 9.33 2.72 0.26
N GLY A 142 8.09 3.14 0.01
CA GLY A 142 7.10 2.34 -0.72
C GLY A 142 7.53 2.01 -2.15
N ALA A 143 8.02 3.00 -2.89
CA ALA A 143 8.51 2.82 -4.26
C ALA A 143 9.73 1.88 -4.31
N VAL A 144 10.72 2.11 -3.44
CA VAL A 144 11.92 1.25 -3.33
C VAL A 144 11.53 -0.17 -2.90
N GLY A 145 10.63 -0.32 -1.95
CA GLY A 145 10.12 -1.62 -1.52
C GLY A 145 9.41 -2.38 -2.64
N CYS A 146 8.57 -1.71 -3.41
CA CYS A 146 7.95 -2.29 -4.60
C CYS A 146 8.99 -2.69 -5.65
N ALA A 147 9.99 -1.84 -5.91
CA ALA A 147 11.08 -2.15 -6.84
C ALA A 147 11.91 -3.36 -6.36
N ALA A 148 12.19 -3.47 -5.07
CA ALA A 148 12.88 -4.61 -4.48
C ALA A 148 12.08 -5.91 -4.65
N LEU A 149 10.77 -5.87 -4.43
CA LEU A 149 9.89 -7.01 -4.65
C LEU A 149 9.76 -7.40 -6.13
N LEU A 150 9.86 -6.43 -7.05
CA LEU A 150 9.90 -6.70 -8.49
C LEU A 150 11.18 -7.42 -8.93
N MET A 151 12.32 -7.15 -8.27
CA MET A 151 13.56 -7.89 -8.53
C MET A 151 13.49 -9.35 -8.08
N TRP A 152 12.57 -9.68 -7.16
CA TRP A 152 12.37 -11.05 -6.71
C TRP A 152 11.42 -11.80 -7.66
N GLN A 153 11.98 -12.50 -8.65
CA GLN A 153 11.20 -13.18 -9.69
C GLN A 153 10.47 -14.45 -9.21
N THR A 154 11.00 -15.17 -8.21
CA THR A 154 10.44 -16.46 -7.77
C THR A 154 8.96 -16.40 -7.38
N PRO A 155 8.47 -15.44 -6.56
CA PRO A 155 7.05 -15.31 -6.26
C PRO A 155 6.20 -14.88 -7.46
N LEU A 156 6.79 -14.13 -8.40
CA LEU A 156 6.09 -13.63 -9.60
C LEU A 156 5.83 -14.78 -10.58
N ASP A 157 6.76 -15.71 -10.71
CA ASP A 157 6.67 -16.86 -11.62
C ASP A 157 5.92 -18.05 -11.02
N ALA A 158 5.64 -18.03 -9.70
CA ALA A 158 5.00 -19.13 -8.98
C ALA A 158 3.52 -19.35 -9.32
N GLY A 159 2.90 -18.48 -10.13
CA GLY A 159 1.49 -18.63 -10.55
C GLY A 159 0.49 -18.43 -9.41
N ASP A 160 0.77 -17.50 -8.49
CA ASP A 160 -0.09 -17.27 -7.32
C ASP A 160 -1.51 -16.80 -7.72
N THR A 161 -2.51 -17.34 -7.03
CA THR A 161 -3.94 -17.03 -7.22
C THR A 161 -4.50 -16.12 -6.12
N GLY A 162 -3.68 -15.72 -5.14
CA GLY A 162 -4.08 -14.86 -4.04
C GLY A 162 -4.87 -15.57 -2.95
N VAL A 163 -5.60 -14.81 -2.15
CA VAL A 163 -6.35 -15.29 -0.97
C VAL A 163 -7.87 -15.16 -1.11
N MET A 164 -8.39 -14.55 -2.18
CA MET A 164 -9.82 -14.33 -2.38
C MET A 164 -10.67 -15.62 -2.38
N GLY A 165 -10.10 -16.77 -2.73
CA GLY A 165 -10.80 -18.06 -2.79
C GLY A 165 -10.58 -18.98 -1.59
N LYS A 166 -9.79 -18.56 -0.58
CA LYS A 166 -9.35 -19.43 0.53
C LYS A 166 -9.72 -18.78 1.85
N ARG A 167 -10.46 -19.47 2.73
CA ARG A 167 -10.64 -19.04 4.13
C ARG A 167 -9.30 -19.11 4.86
N GLY A 168 -9.04 -18.14 5.73
CA GLY A 168 -7.87 -18.19 6.62
C GLY A 168 -7.37 -16.82 7.07
N PRO A 169 -6.39 -16.79 8.00
CA PRO A 169 -5.91 -15.55 8.62
C PRO A 169 -5.32 -14.56 7.61
N MET A 170 -4.65 -15.05 6.56
CA MET A 170 -4.11 -14.20 5.49
C MET A 170 -5.20 -13.44 4.73
N ARG A 171 -6.34 -14.09 4.50
CA ARG A 171 -7.51 -13.46 3.88
C ARG A 171 -8.14 -12.46 4.81
N ALA A 172 -8.38 -12.83 6.07
CA ALA A 172 -8.94 -11.92 7.07
C ALA A 172 -8.07 -10.65 7.22
N ALA A 173 -6.75 -10.79 7.30
CA ALA A 173 -5.82 -9.66 7.34
C ALA A 173 -5.92 -8.79 6.07
N SER A 174 -5.93 -9.40 4.89
CA SER A 174 -6.05 -8.66 3.62
C SER A 174 -7.38 -7.90 3.52
N LEU A 175 -8.48 -8.53 3.95
CA LEU A 175 -9.80 -7.89 4.00
C LEU A 175 -9.89 -6.78 5.04
N PHE A 176 -9.21 -6.92 6.18
CA PHE A 176 -9.12 -5.88 7.20
C PHE A 176 -8.44 -4.64 6.62
N VAL A 177 -7.28 -4.82 5.98
CA VAL A 177 -6.57 -3.72 5.31
C VAL A 177 -7.45 -3.10 4.22
N ALA A 178 -8.07 -3.93 3.37
CA ALA A 178 -8.96 -3.44 2.31
C ALA A 178 -10.11 -2.59 2.86
N ALA A 179 -10.78 -3.08 3.91
CA ALA A 179 -11.88 -2.39 4.55
C ALA A 179 -11.43 -1.06 5.16
N PHE A 180 -10.30 -1.06 5.87
CA PHE A 180 -9.78 0.16 6.49
C PHE A 180 -9.40 1.21 5.44
N VAL A 181 -8.62 0.84 4.42
CA VAL A 181 -8.22 1.77 3.34
C VAL A 181 -9.45 2.30 2.60
N THR A 182 -10.47 1.46 2.41
CA THR A 182 -11.74 1.90 1.79
C THR A 182 -12.49 2.88 2.69
N ILE A 183 -12.57 2.61 3.99
CA ILE A 183 -13.22 3.51 4.96
C ILE A 183 -12.47 4.83 5.05
N ASP A 184 -11.14 4.81 5.11
CA ASP A 184 -10.30 6.01 5.10
C ASP A 184 -10.54 6.86 3.84
N LEU A 185 -10.57 6.24 2.65
CA LEU A 185 -10.91 6.92 1.41
C LEU A 185 -12.31 7.56 1.46
N LEU A 186 -13.30 6.86 2.02
CA LEU A 186 -14.65 7.37 2.17
C LEU A 186 -14.70 8.54 3.15
N ILE A 187 -13.97 8.46 4.27
CA ILE A 187 -13.86 9.55 5.25
C ILE A 187 -13.27 10.78 4.57
N ILE A 188 -12.14 10.63 3.87
CA ILE A 188 -11.52 11.74 3.13
C ILE A 188 -12.51 12.35 2.13
N ALA A 189 -13.17 11.52 1.31
CA ALA A 189 -14.12 12.00 0.30
C ALA A 189 -15.32 12.74 0.91
N ILE A 190 -15.83 12.27 2.05
CA ILE A 190 -16.97 12.90 2.75
C ILE A 190 -16.54 14.20 3.43
N SER A 191 -15.35 14.25 4.04
CA SER A 191 -14.83 15.42 4.75
C SER A 191 -14.51 16.61 3.85
N VAL A 192 -14.11 16.37 2.60
CA VAL A 192 -13.76 17.44 1.66
C VAL A 192 -14.94 18.38 1.38
N ILE A 193 -16.17 17.86 1.30
CA ILE A 193 -17.35 18.68 0.96
C ILE A 193 -17.66 19.76 2.01
N PRO A 194 -17.78 19.45 3.33
CA PRO A 194 -18.02 20.48 4.34
C PRO A 194 -16.80 21.38 4.57
N GLU A 195 -15.57 20.86 4.42
CA GLU A 195 -14.34 21.59 4.77
C GLU A 195 -13.88 22.52 3.62
N CYS A 196 -14.06 22.10 2.37
CA CYS A 196 -13.59 22.83 1.18
C CYS A 196 -14.73 23.31 0.26
N GLY A 197 -15.98 22.90 0.51
CA GLY A 197 -17.11 23.16 -0.37
C GLY A 197 -17.00 22.40 -1.70
N LEU A 198 -17.55 22.99 -2.77
CA LEU A 198 -17.39 22.49 -4.14
C LEU A 198 -16.16 23.10 -4.86
N GLY A 199 -15.35 23.88 -4.15
CA GLY A 199 -14.18 24.59 -4.67
C GLY A 199 -12.86 23.95 -4.26
N MET A 200 -11.76 24.68 -4.47
CA MET A 200 -10.44 24.30 -3.96
C MET A 200 -10.33 24.67 -2.47
N CYS A 201 -9.75 23.77 -1.66
CA CYS A 201 -9.43 24.09 -0.27
C CYS A 201 -8.39 25.23 -0.21
N PRO A 202 -8.38 26.05 0.85
CA PRO A 202 -7.29 26.99 1.11
C PRO A 202 -5.94 26.26 1.21
N ASP A 203 -4.84 26.88 0.75
CA ASP A 203 -3.53 26.22 0.74
C ASP A 203 -3.05 25.88 2.17
N ASP A 204 -3.20 26.80 3.13
CA ASP A 204 -2.83 26.63 4.54
C ASP A 204 -3.99 27.03 5.47
N PRO A 205 -5.01 26.16 5.66
CA PRO A 205 -6.14 26.47 6.51
C PRO A 205 -5.75 26.47 7.99
N PRO A 206 -6.28 27.39 8.82
CA PRO A 206 -6.04 27.37 10.25
C PRO A 206 -6.73 26.17 10.90
N ASN A 207 -6.14 25.67 11.99
CA ASN A 207 -6.74 24.59 12.78
C ASN A 207 -8.10 25.01 13.38
N ILE A 208 -9.04 24.07 13.40
CA ILE A 208 -10.35 24.22 14.06
C ILE A 208 -10.39 23.40 15.35
N SER A 209 -11.46 23.57 16.15
CA SER A 209 -11.72 22.69 17.27
C SER A 209 -12.04 21.27 16.78
N GLY A 210 -11.09 20.34 16.93
CA GLY A 210 -11.33 18.91 16.77
C GLY A 210 -12.22 18.33 17.87
N VAL A 211 -12.53 17.03 17.78
CA VAL A 211 -13.28 16.29 18.82
C VAL A 211 -12.44 15.99 20.08
N GLY A 212 -11.22 16.53 20.14
CA GLY A 212 -10.23 16.31 21.17
C GLY A 212 -9.43 15.02 20.94
N ASP A 213 -8.23 14.96 21.54
CA ASP A 213 -7.30 13.82 21.41
C ASP A 213 -7.99 12.47 21.70
N MET A 214 -8.71 12.38 22.83
CA MET A 214 -9.48 11.19 23.20
C MET A 214 -10.57 10.84 22.17
N GLY A 215 -11.27 11.84 21.63
CA GLY A 215 -12.27 11.66 20.58
C GLY A 215 -11.66 11.13 19.28
N GLY A 216 -10.49 11.64 18.89
CA GLY A 216 -9.73 11.18 17.73
C GLY A 216 -9.31 9.71 17.85
N TRP A 217 -8.80 9.30 19.01
CA TRP A 217 -8.47 7.88 19.28
C TRP A 217 -9.70 6.99 19.26
N ILE A 218 -10.83 7.43 19.82
CA ILE A 218 -12.10 6.68 19.76
C ILE A 218 -12.54 6.50 18.31
N ALA A 219 -12.49 7.55 17.49
CA ALA A 219 -12.85 7.45 16.07
C ALA A 219 -11.98 6.42 15.33
N LEU A 220 -10.67 6.43 15.56
CA LEU A 220 -9.76 5.43 15.00
C LEU A 220 -10.08 4.01 15.45
N LEU A 221 -10.35 3.81 16.75
CA LEU A 221 -10.73 2.49 17.28
C LEU A 221 -12.03 1.99 16.67
N VAL A 222 -13.00 2.89 16.44
CA VAL A 222 -14.26 2.55 15.75
C VAL A 222 -13.98 2.14 14.31
N VAL A 223 -13.17 2.89 13.55
CA VAL A 223 -12.79 2.54 12.17
C VAL A 223 -12.09 1.18 12.11
N ALA A 224 -11.14 0.94 13.02
CA ALA A 224 -10.44 -0.34 13.13
C ALA A 224 -11.40 -1.49 13.48
N LEU A 225 -12.30 -1.30 14.44
CA LEU A 225 -13.29 -2.29 14.83
C LEU A 225 -14.25 -2.62 13.68
N VAL A 226 -14.78 -1.61 13.00
CA VAL A 226 -15.67 -1.79 11.84
C VAL A 226 -14.94 -2.55 10.73
N SER A 227 -13.70 -2.19 10.44
CA SER A 227 -12.86 -2.89 9.46
C SER A 227 -12.65 -4.36 9.82
N ALA A 228 -12.40 -4.65 11.11
CA ALA A 228 -12.22 -6.00 11.62
C ALA A 228 -13.51 -6.83 11.55
N VAL A 229 -14.65 -6.25 11.89
CA VAL A 229 -15.96 -6.89 11.76
C VAL A 229 -16.28 -7.22 10.31
N ILE A 230 -16.07 -6.26 9.39
CA ILE A 230 -16.25 -6.49 7.94
C ILE A 230 -15.37 -7.64 7.48
N ALA A 231 -14.08 -7.61 7.82
CA ALA A 231 -13.14 -8.66 7.43
C ALA A 231 -13.53 -10.04 7.96
N PHE A 232 -13.92 -10.12 9.23
CA PHE A 232 -14.36 -11.35 9.87
C PHE A 232 -15.62 -11.93 9.21
N VAL A 233 -16.63 -11.09 8.99
CA VAL A 233 -17.89 -11.50 8.35
C VAL A 233 -17.64 -11.98 6.92
N LEU A 234 -16.83 -11.25 6.14
CA LEU A 234 -16.53 -11.61 4.75
C LEU A 234 -15.63 -12.85 4.62
N ASP A 235 -14.74 -13.12 5.57
CA ASP A 235 -13.98 -14.36 5.63
C ASP A 235 -14.89 -15.55 5.98
N ARG A 236 -15.74 -15.39 7.01
CA ARG A 236 -16.71 -16.41 7.45
C ARG A 236 -17.77 -16.73 6.39
N LYS A 237 -18.11 -15.81 5.48
CA LYS A 237 -19.08 -16.07 4.42
C LYS A 237 -18.60 -17.04 3.33
N LEU A 238 -17.30 -17.32 3.21
CA LEU A 238 -16.79 -18.15 2.12
C LEU A 238 -16.91 -19.65 2.41
N PRO A 239 -17.82 -20.45 1.85
CA PRO A 239 -18.05 -21.83 2.28
C PRO A 239 -16.74 -22.64 2.41
N GLU A 240 -16.58 -23.34 3.54
CA GLU A 240 -15.45 -24.26 3.74
C GLU A 240 -15.52 -25.32 2.65
N LYS A 241 -14.48 -25.40 1.82
CA LYS A 241 -14.39 -26.45 0.81
C LYS A 241 -14.32 -27.77 1.59
N PRO A 242 -15.26 -28.72 1.42
CA PRO A 242 -15.19 -29.98 2.13
C PRO A 242 -13.86 -30.64 1.79
N ILE A 243 -13.15 -31.10 2.82
CA ILE A 243 -11.96 -31.93 2.69
C ILE A 243 -12.42 -33.15 1.87
N ARG A 244 -11.98 -33.26 0.61
CA ARG A 244 -12.17 -34.51 -0.14
C ARG A 244 -11.35 -35.57 0.59
N ALA A 245 -12.05 -36.45 1.30
CA ALA A 245 -11.52 -37.70 1.81
C ALA A 245 -11.12 -38.62 0.65
#